data_AF-A0A955BNW3-F1
#
_entry.id   AF-A0A955BNW3-F1
#
_cell.length_a   1.000
_cell.length_b   1.000
_cell.length_c   1.000
_cell.angle_alpha   90.00
_cell.angle_beta   90.00
_cell.angle_gamma   90.00
#
_symmetry.space_group_name_H-M   'P 1'
#
loop_
_entity.id
_entity.type
_entity.pdbx_description
1 polymer ?
#
loop_
_entity_poly.entity_id
_entity_poly.type
_entity_poly.pdbx_seq_one_letter_code
_entity_poly.pdbx_strand_id
1 'polypeptide(L)'
;MSTPAETLEEQYRLISAAYDPEMVRKVGTRMAALLADHLRRVEDGAGRVLNWEEPSQNIELARAQIRQGNVSPAVGNAELATRFEQLLQQSLSHGQNLHHPRYVGHQVPASVPLAALFDAATTLTNQVMAIYEMGPWATAIERAVVEQLGEAMGFTPGQFGGLITSGGSLANLTALLTARNAALSECWSNGLAGLE
;
A
#
# COMPACT_ATOMS: atom_id res chain seq x y z
N MET A 1 0.63 35.43 20.03
CA MET A 1 1.64 34.54 19.41
C MET A 1 1.87 33.44 20.42
N SER A 2 1.57 32.19 20.06
CA SER A 2 1.82 31.04 20.95
C SER A 2 3.32 30.91 21.20
N THR A 3 3.69 30.54 22.42
CA THR A 3 5.06 30.26 22.81
C THR A 3 5.56 28.95 22.16
N PRO A 4 6.88 28.76 21.99
CA PRO A 4 7.44 27.51 21.47
C PRO A 4 6.99 26.25 22.24
N ALA A 5 6.79 26.37 23.55
CA ALA A 5 6.28 25.29 24.40
C ALA A 5 4.81 24.96 24.11
N GLU A 6 3.95 25.99 23.97
CA GLU A 6 2.54 25.81 23.58
C GLU A 6 2.42 25.13 22.21
N THR A 7 3.25 25.52 21.23
CA THR A 7 3.28 24.87 19.91
C THR A 7 3.75 23.41 19.93
N LEU A 8 4.62 23.03 20.88
CA LEU A 8 5.06 21.64 21.06
C LEU A 8 3.95 20.78 21.67
N GLU A 9 3.30 21.23 22.73
CA GLU A 9 2.18 20.52 23.36
C GLU A 9 1.01 20.30 22.39
N GLU A 10 0.76 21.29 21.54
CA GLU A 10 -0.17 21.22 20.44
C GLU A 10 0.19 20.12 19.43
N GLN A 11 1.45 20.04 19.01
CA GLN A 11 1.92 18.97 18.12
C GLN A 11 1.84 17.59 18.78
N TYR A 12 2.19 17.48 20.07
CA TYR A 12 2.06 16.24 20.81
C TYR A 12 0.63 15.73 20.85
N ARG A 13 -0.36 16.61 21.06
CA ARG A 13 -1.78 16.22 21.03
C ARG A 13 -2.20 15.62 19.68
N LEU A 14 -1.77 16.24 18.57
CA LEU A 14 -2.07 15.74 17.22
C LEU A 14 -1.41 14.37 16.97
N ILE A 15 -0.15 14.22 17.37
CA ILE A 15 0.58 12.95 17.26
C ILE A 15 -0.12 11.89 18.12
N SER A 16 -0.40 12.18 19.39
CA SER A 16 -1.08 11.24 20.28
C SER A 16 -2.42 10.76 19.75
N ALA A 17 -3.21 11.64 19.12
CA ALA A 17 -4.46 11.26 18.48
C ALA A 17 -4.27 10.29 17.30
N ALA A 18 -3.17 10.39 16.55
CA ALA A 18 -2.86 9.47 15.45
C ALA A 18 -2.46 8.06 15.94
N TYR A 19 -1.94 7.95 17.17
CA TYR A 19 -1.57 6.68 17.80
C TYR A 19 -2.64 6.17 18.80
N ASP A 20 -3.77 6.85 18.93
CA ASP A 20 -4.86 6.47 19.84
C ASP A 20 -5.61 5.22 19.31
N PRO A 21 -5.59 4.07 20.01
CA PRO A 21 -6.29 2.87 19.58
C PRO A 21 -7.80 3.06 19.40
N GLU A 22 -8.41 3.97 20.17
CA GLU A 22 -9.83 4.26 20.06
C GLU A 22 -10.14 5.04 18.77
N MET A 23 -9.23 5.91 18.35
CA MET A 23 -9.30 6.55 17.03
C MET A 23 -9.17 5.53 15.91
N VAL A 24 -8.22 4.60 16.01
CA VAL A 24 -8.06 3.49 15.03
C VAL A 24 -9.35 2.68 14.93
N ARG A 25 -9.94 2.29 16.07
CA ARG A 25 -11.21 1.54 16.10
C ARG A 25 -12.36 2.30 15.44
N LYS A 26 -12.53 3.57 15.82
CA LYS A 26 -13.61 4.42 15.32
C LYS A 26 -13.50 4.66 13.82
N VAL A 27 -12.33 5.11 13.38
CA VAL A 27 -12.06 5.44 11.97
C VAL A 27 -12.04 4.17 11.12
N GLY A 28 -11.45 3.08 11.61
CA GLY A 28 -11.43 1.78 10.92
C GLY A 28 -12.82 1.22 10.69
N THR A 29 -13.73 1.32 11.68
CA THR A 29 -15.13 0.88 11.51
C THR A 29 -15.84 1.68 10.42
N ARG A 30 -15.65 3.00 10.40
CA ARG A 30 -16.23 3.91 9.40
C ARG A 30 -15.64 3.64 8.00
N MET A 31 -14.33 3.45 7.92
CA MET A 31 -13.62 3.11 6.68
C MET A 31 -14.16 1.80 6.09
N ALA A 32 -14.29 0.75 6.92
CA ALA A 32 -14.78 -0.54 6.46
C ALA A 32 -16.20 -0.44 5.88
N ALA A 33 -17.10 0.29 6.54
CA ALA A 33 -18.45 0.53 6.05
C ALA A 33 -18.45 1.30 4.71
N LEU A 34 -17.69 2.41 4.62
CA LEU A 34 -17.60 3.23 3.41
C LEU A 34 -17.02 2.45 2.22
N LEU A 35 -15.98 1.64 2.45
CA LEU A 35 -15.37 0.82 1.41
C LEU A 35 -16.30 -0.30 0.94
N ALA A 36 -17.03 -0.95 1.85
CA ALA A 36 -18.02 -1.97 1.50
C ALA A 36 -19.18 -1.39 0.66
N ASP A 37 -19.69 -0.21 1.05
CA ASP A 37 -20.74 0.48 0.29
C ASP A 37 -20.24 0.97 -1.07
N HIS A 38 -19.00 1.46 -1.14
CA HIS A 38 -18.36 1.82 -2.41
C HIS A 38 -18.21 0.59 -3.33
N LEU A 39 -17.66 -0.52 -2.81
CA LEU A 39 -17.47 -1.76 -3.55
C LEU A 39 -18.78 -2.25 -4.14
N ARG A 40 -19.85 -2.36 -3.33
CA ARG A 40 -21.18 -2.78 -3.78
C ARG A 40 -21.68 -1.93 -4.95
N ARG A 41 -21.64 -0.60 -4.81
CA ARG A 41 -22.09 0.31 -5.87
C ARG A 41 -21.29 0.13 -7.16
N VAL A 42 -19.98 -0.04 -7.04
CA VAL A 42 -19.09 -0.20 -8.20
C VAL A 42 -19.34 -1.53 -8.89
N GLU A 43 -19.48 -2.63 -8.15
CA GLU A 43 -19.81 -3.95 -8.69
C GLU A 43 -21.18 -3.96 -9.38
N ASP A 44 -22.16 -3.22 -8.85
CA ASP A 44 -23.48 -2.99 -9.47
C ASP A 44 -23.41 -2.13 -10.76
N GLY A 45 -22.22 -1.64 -11.13
CA GLY A 45 -21.99 -0.85 -12.34
C GLY A 45 -22.46 0.60 -12.24
N ALA A 46 -22.58 1.13 -11.01
CA ALA A 46 -22.95 2.51 -10.76
C ALA A 46 -21.77 3.47 -10.98
N GLY A 47 -22.07 4.66 -11.51
CA GLY A 47 -21.07 5.70 -11.77
C GLY A 47 -20.24 5.45 -13.04
N ARG A 48 -19.10 6.13 -13.13
CA ARG A 48 -18.16 6.01 -14.25
C ARG A 48 -17.09 4.98 -13.92
N VAL A 49 -16.58 4.28 -14.94
CA VAL A 49 -15.39 3.41 -14.80
C VAL A 49 -14.17 4.23 -14.40
N LEU A 50 -14.01 5.41 -15.00
CA LEU A 50 -12.99 6.39 -14.70
C LEU A 50 -13.68 7.70 -14.32
N ASN A 51 -13.43 8.19 -13.11
CA ASN A 51 -13.88 9.52 -12.70
C ASN A 51 -12.85 10.55 -13.20
N TRP A 52 -12.82 10.76 -14.51
CA TRP A 52 -11.86 11.65 -15.16
C TRP A 52 -12.09 13.10 -14.78
N GLU A 53 -10.98 13.78 -14.48
CA GLU A 53 -10.83 15.22 -14.36
C GLU A 53 -9.49 15.61 -15.00
N GLU A 54 -9.35 16.84 -15.47
CA GLU A 54 -8.07 17.27 -16.02
C GLU A 54 -6.98 17.25 -14.93
N PRO A 55 -5.74 16.82 -15.24
CA PRO A 55 -4.68 16.72 -14.23
C PRO A 55 -4.44 18.03 -13.47
N SER A 56 -4.53 19.17 -14.15
CA SER A 56 -4.38 20.49 -13.53
C SER A 56 -5.43 20.76 -12.45
N GLN A 57 -6.68 20.34 -12.67
CA GLN A 57 -7.78 20.51 -11.72
C GLN A 57 -7.58 19.63 -10.48
N ASN A 58 -7.24 18.35 -10.67
CA ASN A 58 -6.95 17.44 -9.56
C ASN A 58 -5.73 17.90 -8.73
N ILE A 59 -4.69 18.42 -9.39
CA ILE A 59 -3.49 18.96 -8.70
C ILE A 59 -3.85 20.22 -7.90
N GLU A 60 -4.66 21.11 -8.44
CA GLU A 60 -5.11 22.31 -7.72
C GLU A 60 -5.95 21.95 -6.49
N LEU A 61 -6.89 21.02 -6.64
CA LEU A 61 -7.70 20.48 -5.55
C LEU A 61 -6.82 19.86 -4.46
N ALA A 62 -5.89 18.98 -4.82
CA ALA A 62 -4.96 18.36 -3.87
C ALA A 62 -4.09 19.41 -3.14
N ARG A 63 -3.60 20.43 -3.87
CA ARG A 63 -2.85 21.55 -3.26
C ARG A 63 -3.70 22.34 -2.28
N ALA A 64 -4.95 22.63 -2.62
CA ALA A 64 -5.87 23.32 -1.72
C ALA A 64 -6.09 22.51 -0.44
N GLN A 65 -6.32 21.20 -0.56
CA GLN A 65 -6.49 20.32 0.59
C GLN A 65 -5.25 20.20 1.47
N ILE A 66 -4.05 20.04 0.89
CA ILE A 66 -2.81 19.98 1.67
C ILE A 66 -2.62 21.29 2.45
N ARG A 67 -2.90 22.45 1.83
CA ARG A 67 -2.84 23.75 2.50
C ARG A 67 -3.88 23.89 3.62
N GLN A 68 -5.07 23.33 3.44
CA GLN A 68 -6.15 23.30 4.43
C GLN A 68 -6.02 22.15 5.45
N GLY A 69 -5.04 21.26 5.25
CA GLY A 69 -4.83 20.05 6.02
C GLY A 69 -4.18 20.28 7.38
N ASN A 70 -3.76 21.52 7.68
CA ASN A 70 -3.36 21.91 9.02
C ASN A 70 -4.58 21.86 9.94
N VAL A 71 -4.69 20.76 10.68
CA VAL A 71 -5.72 20.58 11.70
C VAL A 71 -5.33 21.41 12.91
N SER A 72 -6.27 22.19 13.45
CA SER A 72 -6.02 22.87 14.72
C SER A 72 -5.73 21.81 15.81
N PRO A 73 -4.71 22.01 16.66
CA PRO A 73 -4.42 21.13 17.79
C PRO A 73 -5.57 20.97 18.80
N ALA A 74 -6.56 21.87 18.73
CA ALA A 74 -7.77 21.83 19.54
C ALA A 74 -8.90 20.96 18.92
N VAL A 75 -8.67 20.35 17.76
CA VAL A 75 -9.68 19.54 17.07
C VAL A 75 -9.90 18.22 17.83
N GLY A 76 -11.17 17.94 18.15
CA GLY A 76 -11.56 16.72 18.84
C GLY A 76 -11.61 15.50 17.91
N ASN A 77 -11.54 14.31 18.53
CA ASN A 77 -11.62 12.99 17.88
C ASN A 77 -12.85 12.78 16.97
N ALA A 78 -13.95 13.53 17.18
CA ALA A 78 -15.11 13.50 16.29
C ALA A 78 -14.85 14.17 14.95
N GLU A 79 -14.26 15.37 14.95
CA GLU A 79 -13.95 16.10 13.73
C GLU A 79 -12.80 15.42 12.97
N LEU A 80 -11.78 14.89 13.65
CA LEU A 80 -10.73 14.09 13.00
C LEU A 80 -11.30 12.91 12.21
N ALA A 81 -12.24 12.17 12.80
CA ALA A 81 -12.89 11.05 12.12
C ALA A 81 -13.71 11.50 10.90
N THR A 82 -14.43 12.63 11.00
CA THR A 82 -15.16 13.21 9.86
C THR A 82 -14.22 13.65 8.74
N ARG A 83 -13.07 14.27 9.07
CA ARG A 83 -12.06 14.67 8.09
C ARG A 83 -11.48 13.47 7.37
N PHE A 84 -11.19 12.38 8.09
CA PHE A 84 -10.75 11.12 7.49
C PHE A 84 -11.77 10.61 6.45
N GLU A 85 -13.06 10.57 6.81
CA GLU A 85 -14.12 10.11 5.90
C GLU A 85 -14.19 10.98 4.63
N GLN A 86 -14.09 12.30 4.78
CA GLN A 86 -14.09 13.23 3.65
C GLN A 86 -12.90 12.99 2.71
N LEU A 87 -11.70 12.78 3.26
CA LEU A 87 -10.50 12.46 2.47
C LEU A 87 -10.66 11.12 1.73
N LEU A 88 -11.19 10.11 2.41
CA LEU A 88 -11.44 8.80 1.81
C LEU A 88 -12.47 8.90 0.69
N GLN A 89 -13.60 9.56 0.92
CA GLN A 89 -14.64 9.77 -0.09
C GLN A 89 -14.11 10.51 -1.31
N GLN A 90 -13.29 11.54 -1.10
CA GLN A 90 -12.69 12.27 -2.20
C GLN A 90 -11.69 11.41 -2.99
N SER A 91 -10.87 10.61 -2.31
CA SER A 91 -9.98 9.66 -2.99
C SER A 91 -10.77 8.69 -3.88
N LEU A 92 -11.90 8.18 -3.38
CA LEU A 92 -12.77 7.27 -4.13
C LEU A 92 -13.50 7.97 -5.30
N SER A 93 -13.81 9.26 -5.20
CA SER A 93 -14.53 10.01 -6.25
C SER A 93 -13.64 10.53 -7.38
N HIS A 94 -12.32 10.57 -7.19
CA HIS A 94 -11.33 11.01 -8.19
C HIS A 94 -10.46 9.85 -8.72
N GLY A 95 -10.90 8.61 -8.51
CA GLY A 95 -10.15 7.40 -8.86
C GLY A 95 -10.75 6.58 -10.02
N GLN A 96 -10.05 5.49 -10.33
CA GLN A 96 -10.50 4.43 -11.22
C GLN A 96 -11.32 3.40 -10.44
N ASN A 97 -12.53 3.09 -10.91
CA ASN A 97 -13.37 2.04 -10.33
C ASN A 97 -13.03 0.68 -10.96
N LEU A 98 -11.96 0.03 -10.50
CA LEU A 98 -11.46 -1.23 -11.07
C LEU A 98 -12.46 -2.40 -10.96
N HIS A 99 -13.24 -2.46 -9.87
CA HIS A 99 -14.29 -3.48 -9.67
C HIS A 99 -15.52 -3.25 -10.55
N HIS A 100 -15.57 -2.17 -11.34
CA HIS A 100 -16.71 -1.88 -12.18
C HIS A 100 -16.80 -2.93 -13.32
N PRO A 101 -17.96 -3.57 -13.60
CA PRO A 101 -18.08 -4.68 -14.55
C PRO A 101 -17.70 -4.33 -16.00
N ARG A 102 -17.74 -3.04 -16.34
CA ARG A 102 -17.29 -2.49 -17.64
C ARG A 102 -15.81 -2.04 -17.68
N TYR A 103 -15.01 -2.32 -16.65
CA TYR A 103 -13.59 -1.98 -16.67
C TYR A 103 -12.79 -2.95 -17.56
N VAL A 104 -12.14 -2.40 -18.59
CA VAL A 104 -11.28 -3.13 -19.55
C VAL A 104 -10.02 -2.34 -19.91
N GLY A 105 -9.54 -1.49 -18.99
CA GLY A 105 -8.57 -0.43 -19.31
C GLY A 105 -7.11 -0.88 -19.41
N HIS A 106 -6.64 -1.75 -18.51
CA HIS A 106 -5.21 -2.10 -18.39
C HIS A 106 -4.99 -3.53 -17.91
N GLN A 107 -3.73 -4.00 -17.98
CA GLN A 107 -3.27 -5.26 -17.36
C GLN A 107 -3.12 -5.16 -15.83
N VAL A 108 -4.05 -4.45 -15.18
CA VAL A 108 -4.12 -4.29 -13.72
C VAL A 108 -5.51 -4.74 -13.29
N PRO A 109 -5.66 -5.95 -12.71
CA PRO A 109 -6.96 -6.44 -12.29
C PRO A 109 -7.46 -5.71 -11.05
N ALA A 110 -8.78 -5.78 -10.83
CA ALA A 110 -9.36 -5.40 -9.55
C ALA A 110 -8.76 -6.25 -8.41
N SER A 111 -8.46 -5.63 -7.28
CA SER A 111 -7.88 -6.33 -6.13
C SER A 111 -8.88 -7.30 -5.50
N VAL A 112 -8.38 -8.31 -4.78
CA VAL A 112 -9.21 -9.18 -3.94
C VAL A 112 -9.59 -8.40 -2.66
N PRO A 113 -10.87 -8.07 -2.41
CA PRO A 113 -11.24 -7.18 -1.29
C PRO A 113 -10.84 -7.73 0.08
N LEU A 114 -10.90 -9.05 0.27
CA LEU A 114 -10.47 -9.69 1.52
C LEU A 114 -8.95 -9.58 1.74
N ALA A 115 -8.15 -9.60 0.67
CA ALA A 115 -6.70 -9.45 0.78
C ALA A 115 -6.31 -8.04 1.27
N ALA A 116 -7.08 -7.02 0.90
CA ALA A 116 -6.85 -5.65 1.38
C ALA A 116 -6.96 -5.52 2.91
N LEU A 117 -7.71 -6.40 3.58
CA LEU A 117 -7.75 -6.42 5.05
C LEU A 117 -6.42 -6.90 5.66
N PHE A 118 -5.75 -7.85 5.00
CA PHE A 118 -4.40 -8.26 5.40
C PHE A 118 -3.39 -7.14 5.15
N ASP A 119 -3.50 -6.40 4.04
CA ASP A 119 -2.65 -5.22 3.78
C ASP A 119 -2.82 -4.14 4.85
N ALA A 120 -4.04 -3.90 5.32
CA ALA A 120 -4.28 -3.00 6.44
C ALA A 120 -3.62 -3.50 7.73
N ALA A 121 -3.73 -4.81 8.03
CA ALA A 121 -3.13 -5.41 9.22
C ALA A 121 -1.60 -5.37 9.18
N THR A 122 -0.98 -5.68 8.05
CA THR A 122 0.49 -5.66 7.88
C THR A 122 1.02 -4.23 7.89
N THR A 123 0.29 -3.26 7.32
CA THR A 123 0.66 -1.84 7.38
C THR A 123 0.62 -1.31 8.82
N LEU A 124 -0.43 -1.64 9.58
CA LEU A 124 -0.55 -1.22 10.98
C LEU A 124 0.53 -1.82 11.88
N THR A 125 0.93 -3.07 11.63
CA THR A 125 1.87 -3.83 12.46
C THR A 125 3.32 -3.76 11.99
N ASN A 126 3.57 -3.20 10.79
CA ASN A 126 4.89 -2.96 10.20
C ASN A 126 5.85 -4.16 10.29
N GLN A 127 5.45 -5.30 9.73
CA GLN A 127 6.22 -6.55 9.77
C GLN A 127 7.26 -6.63 8.62
N VAL A 128 8.39 -5.93 8.78
CA VAL A 128 9.47 -5.87 7.77
C VAL A 128 10.26 -7.18 7.70
N MET A 129 10.66 -7.60 6.50
CA MET A 129 11.32 -8.90 6.24
C MET A 129 12.83 -8.78 5.92
N ALA A 130 13.53 -7.79 6.48
CA ALA A 130 14.97 -7.60 6.24
C ALA A 130 15.83 -8.71 6.87
N ILE A 131 15.44 -9.17 8.07
CA ILE A 131 15.95 -10.36 8.74
C ILE A 131 14.77 -11.08 9.40
N TYR A 132 14.89 -12.39 9.64
CA TYR A 132 13.78 -13.22 10.11
C TYR A 132 13.11 -12.69 11.39
N GLU A 133 13.89 -12.17 12.34
CA GLU A 133 13.39 -11.64 13.62
C GLU A 133 12.42 -10.45 13.45
N MET A 134 12.59 -9.64 12.39
CA MET A 134 11.76 -8.45 12.17
C MET A 134 10.36 -8.75 11.64
N GLY A 135 10.14 -9.96 11.10
CA GLY A 135 8.88 -10.38 10.49
C GLY A 135 8.81 -11.89 10.32
N PRO A 136 8.82 -12.68 11.41
CA PRO A 136 9.02 -14.13 11.33
C PRO A 136 7.87 -14.83 10.60
N TRP A 137 6.63 -14.41 10.86
CA TRP A 137 5.46 -14.99 10.21
C TRP A 137 5.37 -14.63 8.73
N ALA A 138 5.61 -13.36 8.38
CA ALA A 138 5.62 -12.92 6.99
C ALA A 138 6.71 -13.64 6.17
N THR A 139 7.91 -13.79 6.75
CA THR A 139 9.01 -14.53 6.12
C THR A 139 8.69 -16.02 5.94
N ALA A 140 8.02 -16.64 6.92
CA ALA A 140 7.59 -18.03 6.83
C ALA A 140 6.51 -18.23 5.74
N ILE A 141 5.54 -17.32 5.65
CA ILE A 141 4.53 -17.32 4.57
C ILE A 141 5.20 -17.17 3.21
N GLU A 142 6.12 -16.22 3.04
CA GLU A 142 6.82 -16.02 1.77
C GLU A 142 7.51 -17.31 1.31
N ARG A 143 8.24 -17.98 2.21
CA ARG A 143 8.88 -19.26 1.92
C ARG A 143 7.87 -20.33 1.50
N ALA A 144 6.79 -20.49 2.25
CA ALA A 144 5.76 -21.47 1.93
C ALA A 144 5.08 -21.20 0.58
N VAL A 145 4.81 -19.93 0.25
CA VAL A 145 4.23 -19.53 -1.05
C VAL A 145 5.21 -19.81 -2.20
N VAL A 146 6.50 -19.50 -2.03
CA VAL A 146 7.53 -19.80 -3.02
C VAL A 146 7.64 -21.30 -3.26
N GLU A 147 7.67 -22.11 -2.20
CA GLU A 147 7.70 -23.57 -2.28
C GLU A 147 6.48 -24.12 -3.02
N GLN A 148 5.27 -23.73 -2.63
CA GLN A 148 4.04 -24.18 -3.29
C GLN A 148 3.97 -23.76 -4.77
N LEU A 149 4.40 -22.54 -5.10
CA LEU A 149 4.39 -22.06 -6.48
C LEU A 149 5.42 -22.81 -7.32
N GLY A 150 6.62 -23.05 -6.80
CA GLY A 150 7.66 -23.80 -7.50
C GLY A 150 7.25 -25.25 -7.76
N GLU A 151 6.64 -25.91 -6.79
CA GLU A 151 6.06 -27.25 -6.97
C GLU A 151 4.96 -27.26 -8.04
N ALA A 152 4.06 -26.26 -8.03
CA ALA A 152 3.01 -26.13 -9.05
C ALA A 152 3.57 -25.87 -10.45
N MET A 153 4.75 -25.26 -10.55
CA MET A 153 5.49 -25.08 -11.82
C MET A 153 6.27 -26.34 -12.25
N GLY A 154 6.29 -27.40 -11.44
CA GLY A 154 6.98 -28.65 -11.71
C GLY A 154 8.47 -28.66 -11.30
N PHE A 155 8.90 -27.75 -10.43
CA PHE A 155 10.26 -27.78 -9.88
C PHE A 155 10.38 -28.82 -8.75
N THR A 156 11.56 -29.45 -8.66
CA THR A 156 11.85 -30.44 -7.62
C THR A 156 11.98 -29.75 -6.25
N PRO A 157 11.20 -30.15 -5.23
CA PRO A 157 11.32 -29.62 -3.87
C PRO A 157 12.77 -29.64 -3.37
N GLY A 158 13.21 -28.55 -2.76
CA GLY A 158 14.58 -28.39 -2.24
C GLY A 158 15.66 -28.10 -3.29
N GLN A 159 15.32 -28.02 -4.58
CA GLN A 159 16.26 -27.68 -5.66
C GLN A 159 16.01 -26.31 -6.30
N PHE A 160 15.08 -25.54 -5.76
CA PHE A 160 14.79 -24.18 -6.19
C PHE A 160 14.66 -23.25 -4.98
N GLY A 161 14.73 -21.95 -5.25
CA GLY A 161 14.48 -20.90 -4.29
C GLY A 161 13.91 -19.67 -4.97
N GLY A 162 13.45 -18.71 -4.18
CA GLY A 162 12.84 -17.49 -4.68
C GLY A 162 12.49 -16.55 -3.54
N LEU A 163 12.02 -15.37 -3.91
CA LEU A 163 11.51 -14.33 -3.01
C LEU A 163 10.44 -13.52 -3.74
N ILE A 164 9.50 -12.93 -3.00
CA ILE A 164 8.48 -12.07 -3.57
C ILE A 164 9.09 -10.67 -3.75
N THR A 165 8.83 -10.03 -4.89
CA THR A 165 9.35 -8.69 -5.20
C THR A 165 8.21 -7.69 -5.39
N SER A 166 8.50 -6.40 -5.25
CA SER A 166 7.55 -5.29 -5.49
C SER A 166 7.29 -5.08 -6.98
N GLY A 167 6.79 -6.10 -7.66
CA GLY A 167 6.41 -6.10 -9.08
C GLY A 167 7.40 -6.81 -10.00
N GLY A 168 6.89 -7.18 -11.17
CA GLY A 168 7.62 -8.01 -12.14
C GLY A 168 8.91 -7.40 -12.68
N SER A 169 9.05 -6.07 -12.70
CA SER A 169 10.30 -5.43 -13.13
C SER A 169 11.48 -5.76 -12.20
N LEU A 170 11.24 -5.77 -10.89
CA LEU A 170 12.27 -6.19 -9.92
C LEU A 170 12.51 -7.70 -9.99
N ALA A 171 11.46 -8.51 -10.19
CA ALA A 171 11.61 -9.94 -10.44
C ALA A 171 12.52 -10.23 -11.64
N ASN A 172 12.28 -9.55 -12.77
CA ASN A 172 13.08 -9.70 -13.99
C ASN A 172 14.52 -9.25 -13.79
N LEU A 173 14.73 -8.10 -13.11
CA LEU A 173 16.08 -7.63 -12.79
C LEU A 173 16.81 -8.63 -11.89
N THR A 174 16.17 -9.13 -10.84
CA THR A 174 16.73 -10.16 -9.96
C THR A 174 17.07 -11.43 -10.74
N ALA A 175 16.18 -11.90 -11.62
CA ALA A 175 16.44 -13.08 -12.45
C ALA A 175 17.65 -12.89 -13.38
N LEU A 176 17.76 -11.74 -14.05
CA LEU A 176 18.91 -11.40 -14.89
C LEU A 176 20.21 -11.33 -14.09
N LEU A 177 20.18 -10.72 -12.90
CA LEU A 177 21.36 -10.65 -12.02
C LEU A 177 21.78 -12.04 -11.53
N THR A 178 20.83 -12.89 -11.17
CA THR A 178 21.08 -14.29 -10.79
C THR A 178 21.70 -15.07 -11.96
N ALA A 179 21.11 -14.98 -13.15
CA ALA A 179 21.64 -15.65 -14.35
C ALA A 179 23.04 -15.15 -14.70
N ARG A 180 23.29 -13.84 -14.64
CA ARG A 180 24.61 -13.25 -14.85
C ARG A 180 25.62 -13.79 -13.84
N ASN A 181 25.30 -13.79 -12.54
CA ASN A 181 26.22 -14.27 -11.51
C ASN A 181 26.50 -15.78 -11.62
N ALA A 182 25.52 -16.56 -12.08
CA ALA A 182 25.70 -18.00 -12.33
C ALA A 182 26.57 -18.28 -13.56
N ALA A 183 26.39 -17.51 -14.64
CA ALA A 183 27.16 -17.68 -15.88
C ALA A 183 28.55 -17.03 -15.82
N LEU A 184 28.71 -15.96 -15.06
CA LEU A 184 29.89 -15.10 -14.99
C LEU A 184 30.26 -14.86 -13.52
N SER A 185 30.81 -15.87 -12.85
CA SER A 185 31.06 -15.87 -11.40
C SER A 185 31.94 -14.71 -10.90
N GLU A 186 32.91 -14.27 -11.71
CA GLU A 186 33.84 -13.18 -11.39
C GLU A 186 33.24 -11.78 -11.60
N CYS A 187 32.09 -11.68 -12.26
CA CYS A 187 31.48 -10.39 -12.61
C CYS A 187 31.10 -9.57 -11.38
N TRP A 188 30.79 -10.21 -10.25
CA TRP A 188 30.43 -9.50 -9.03
C TRP A 188 31.60 -8.67 -8.47
N SER A 189 32.81 -9.24 -8.48
CA SER A 189 34.01 -8.61 -7.91
C SER A 189 34.73 -7.73 -8.93
N ASN A 190 34.81 -8.17 -10.19
CA ASN A 190 35.68 -7.55 -11.20
C ASN A 190 34.88 -6.72 -12.22
N GLY A 191 33.55 -6.72 -12.11
CA GLY A 191 32.67 -6.14 -13.12
C GLY A 191 32.71 -6.91 -14.44
N LEU A 192 31.97 -6.42 -15.44
CA LEU A 192 31.92 -7.06 -16.76
C LEU A 192 33.23 -6.90 -17.55
N ALA A 193 34.02 -5.87 -17.27
CA ALA A 193 35.29 -5.60 -17.95
C ALA A 193 36.43 -6.51 -17.47
N GLY A 194 36.29 -7.17 -16.31
CA GLY A 194 37.30 -8.09 -15.77
C GLY A 194 37.12 -9.54 -16.19
N LEU A 195 36.31 -9.81 -17.22
CA LEU A 195 36.04 -11.16 -17.76
C LEU A 195 36.90 -11.50 -19.01
N GLU A 196 37.97 -10.73 -19.25
CA GLU A 196 38.96 -11.00 -20.32
C GLU A 196 39.74 -12.31 -20.11
#